data_AF-B8DIG4-F1
#
_entry.id   AF-B8DIG4-F1
#
_cell.length_a   1.000
_cell.length_b   1.000
_cell.length_c   1.000
_cell.angle_alpha   90.00
_cell.angle_beta   90.00
_cell.angle_gamma   90.00
#
_symmetry.space_group_name_H-M   'P 1'
#
loop_
_entity.id
_entity.type
_entity.pdbx_description
1 polymer ?
#
loop_
_entity_poly.entity_id
_entity_poly.type
_entity_poly.pdbx_seq_one_letter_code
_entity_poly.pdbx_strand_id
1 'polypeptide(L)'
;MSRPRFPFIAKDVSALARSLQRELAACAMPSESANLTDGTSGNPGGSAGDAPCIPANAPGHISHVQLLNMLVRAVGYRNFQHYRAQFAAQERLQRLAAPEPAAPEEPVDLRRVERAARHFGPDGLLARWPGKVSLQRLCLWWVWSRLPAGQELTGTRMDDALRACHHFGDHALLRRWLCDLGMATRTPDGRQYRRVEQRPPQEALALLQHLRDRERHARPAGHTRQAGHGVTAA
;
A
#
# COMPACT_ATOMS: atom_id res chain seq x y z
N MET A 1 28.40 -44.77 14.11
CA MET A 1 28.67 -43.33 14.18
C MET A 1 27.46 -42.57 13.64
N SER A 2 26.39 -42.46 14.44
CA SER A 2 25.20 -41.70 14.05
C SER A 2 25.58 -40.24 13.90
N ARG A 3 25.54 -39.72 12.67
CA ARG A 3 25.67 -38.27 12.44
C ARG A 3 24.53 -37.60 13.22
N PRO A 4 24.81 -36.79 14.25
CA PRO A 4 23.76 -36.05 14.93
C PRO A 4 23.06 -35.17 13.89
N ARG A 5 21.77 -35.43 13.68
CA ARG A 5 20.90 -34.55 12.90
C ARG A 5 20.86 -33.22 13.65
N PHE A 6 21.47 -32.18 13.09
CA PHE A 6 21.48 -30.82 13.65
C PHE A 6 20.04 -30.29 13.79
N PRO A 7 19.46 -30.18 15.00
CA PRO A 7 18.09 -29.72 15.17
C PRO A 7 18.08 -28.24 15.55
N PHE A 8 18.81 -27.39 14.82
CA PHE A 8 18.73 -25.94 15.01
C PHE A 8 17.71 -25.34 14.05
N ILE A 9 16.47 -25.22 14.51
CA ILE A 9 15.52 -24.30 13.90
C ILE A 9 15.80 -22.91 14.48
N ALA A 10 16.53 -22.08 13.72
CA ALA A 10 16.83 -20.71 14.08
C ALA A 10 16.10 -19.74 13.14
N LYS A 11 15.48 -18.70 13.70
CA LYS A 11 14.74 -17.68 12.94
C LYS A 11 15.65 -16.79 12.07
N ASP A 12 16.90 -16.64 12.48
CA ASP A 12 17.92 -15.83 11.81
C ASP A 12 19.34 -16.33 12.13
N VAL A 13 20.33 -15.84 11.38
CA VAL A 13 21.74 -16.20 11.52
C VAL A 13 22.31 -15.86 12.91
N SER A 14 21.78 -14.83 13.57
CA SER A 14 22.24 -14.42 14.91
C SER A 14 21.72 -15.34 16.00
N ALA A 15 20.49 -15.84 15.87
CA ALA A 15 19.93 -16.88 16.73
C ALA A 15 20.72 -18.19 16.59
N LEU A 16 21.09 -18.58 15.36
CA LEU A 16 21.94 -19.75 15.12
C LEU A 16 23.32 -19.58 15.75
N ALA A 17 23.97 -18.43 15.55
CA ALA A 17 25.27 -18.13 16.15
C ALA A 17 25.22 -18.21 17.69
N ARG A 18 24.21 -17.60 18.32
CA ARG A 18 24.06 -17.68 19.78
C ARG A 18 23.86 -19.11 20.27
N SER A 19 23.10 -19.92 19.54
CA SER A 19 22.84 -21.32 19.92
C SER A 19 24.12 -22.15 19.82
N LEU A 20 24.83 -22.05 18.69
CA LEU A 20 26.10 -22.74 18.47
C LEU A 20 27.15 -22.34 19.49
N GLN A 21 27.22 -21.06 19.85
CA GLN A 21 28.18 -20.60 20.85
C GLN A 21 27.88 -21.15 22.25
N ARG A 22 26.60 -21.31 22.62
CA ARG A 22 26.22 -21.97 23.88
C ARG A 22 26.61 -23.44 23.89
N GLU A 23 26.36 -24.16 22.80
CA GLU A 23 26.76 -25.56 22.68
C GLU A 23 28.28 -25.73 22.73
N LEU A 24 29.03 -24.88 22.02
CA LEU A 24 30.48 -24.92 22.06
C LEU A 24 31.03 -24.62 23.46
N ALA A 25 30.43 -23.68 24.19
CA ALA A 25 30.77 -23.41 25.59
C ALA A 25 30.39 -24.58 26.53
N ALA A 26 29.25 -25.23 26.29
CA ALA A 26 28.82 -26.42 27.04
C ALA A 26 29.73 -27.63 26.77
N CYS A 27 30.17 -27.83 25.54
CA CYS A 27 31.14 -28.87 25.17
C CYS A 27 32.56 -28.58 25.66
N ALA A 28 32.93 -27.32 25.83
CA ALA A 28 34.23 -26.92 26.41
C ALA A 28 34.34 -27.20 27.91
N MET A 29 33.23 -27.57 28.57
CA MET A 29 33.21 -27.98 29.98
C MET A 29 32.85 -29.47 30.07
N PRO A 30 33.87 -30.35 30.03
CA PRO A 30 34.04 -31.26 31.16
C PRO A 30 35.50 -31.52 31.57
N SER A 31 35.67 -31.81 32.87
CA SER A 31 36.81 -32.40 33.60
C SER A 31 37.94 -31.51 34.12
N GLU A 32 37.66 -30.70 35.15
CA GLU A 32 38.61 -30.41 36.24
C GLU A 32 37.92 -30.69 37.59
N SER A 33 37.69 -31.96 37.88
CA SER A 33 37.26 -32.40 39.22
C SER A 33 37.61 -33.87 39.45
N ALA A 34 38.91 -34.18 39.43
CA ALA A 34 39.44 -35.40 40.03
C ALA A 34 40.95 -35.26 40.31
N ASN A 35 41.30 -34.60 41.41
CA ASN A 35 42.37 -35.09 42.27
C ASN A 35 42.17 -34.53 43.69
N LEU A 36 41.51 -35.33 44.51
CA LEU A 36 41.66 -35.26 45.97
C LEU A 36 43.01 -35.91 46.32
N THR A 37 43.92 -35.14 46.90
CA THR A 37 44.85 -35.64 47.93
C THR A 37 45.04 -34.54 48.97
N ASP A 38 44.32 -34.72 50.08
CA ASP A 38 44.78 -34.69 51.47
C ASP A 38 45.86 -33.69 51.93
N GLY A 39 45.53 -32.98 53.02
CA GLY A 39 46.49 -32.71 54.11
C GLY A 39 47.23 -31.37 54.15
N THR A 40 46.84 -30.55 55.14
CA THR A 40 47.70 -29.76 56.06
C THR A 40 47.76 -28.22 55.88
N SER A 41 47.05 -27.55 56.81
CA SER A 41 47.42 -26.41 57.67
C SER A 41 48.18 -25.19 57.12
N GLY A 42 47.59 -24.00 57.32
CA GLY A 42 48.30 -22.71 57.39
C GLY A 42 47.44 -21.50 56.99
N ASN A 43 47.16 -20.60 57.94
CA ASN A 43 46.62 -19.24 57.74
C ASN A 43 47.63 -18.25 58.39
N PRO A 44 47.61 -16.91 58.19
CA PRO A 44 46.97 -16.03 57.21
C PRO A 44 47.96 -15.03 56.52
N GLY A 45 47.51 -14.32 55.49
CA GLY A 45 48.06 -12.99 55.14
C GLY A 45 48.19 -12.73 53.64
N GLY A 46 47.58 -11.65 53.15
CA GLY A 46 47.86 -11.13 51.81
C GLY A 46 46.72 -10.35 51.17
N SER A 47 46.96 -9.06 50.99
CA SER A 47 46.16 -8.01 50.37
C SER A 47 45.21 -8.36 49.22
N ALA A 48 44.16 -7.54 49.20
CA ALA A 48 43.32 -7.20 48.08
C ALA A 48 44.06 -6.93 46.76
N GLY A 49 43.35 -7.24 45.66
CA GLY A 49 43.48 -6.57 44.38
C GLY A 49 44.51 -7.18 43.44
N ASP A 50 44.07 -8.12 42.62
CA ASP A 50 44.19 -8.01 41.16
C ASP A 50 43.54 -9.24 40.52
N ALA A 51 42.31 -9.08 40.04
CA ALA A 51 41.71 -10.04 39.13
C ALA A 51 42.51 -10.01 37.83
N PRO A 52 43.11 -11.12 37.37
CA PRO A 52 43.80 -11.11 36.09
C PRO A 52 42.75 -10.95 34.99
N CYS A 53 42.79 -9.81 34.33
CA CYS A 53 42.10 -9.54 33.07
C CYS A 53 42.51 -10.62 32.07
N ILE A 54 41.68 -11.65 31.87
CA ILE A 54 41.92 -12.66 30.85
C ILE A 54 41.86 -11.96 29.48
N PRO A 55 42.95 -11.97 28.68
CA PRO A 55 42.94 -11.33 27.37
C PRO A 55 41.92 -12.02 26.47
N ALA A 56 41.12 -11.23 25.76
CA ALA A 56 39.97 -11.64 24.94
C ALA A 56 40.30 -12.51 23.71
N ASN A 57 41.45 -13.18 23.68
CA ASN A 57 41.87 -14.04 22.58
C ASN A 57 42.77 -15.19 23.07
N ALA A 58 42.24 -16.05 23.94
CA ALA A 58 42.85 -17.35 24.24
C ALA A 58 42.58 -18.32 23.06
N PRO A 59 43.57 -19.12 22.61
CA PRO A 59 43.38 -20.13 21.56
C PRO A 59 42.46 -21.23 22.09
N GLY A 60 41.16 -21.09 21.81
CA GLY A 60 40.13 -22.06 22.22
C GLY A 60 38.70 -21.51 22.21
N HIS A 61 38.51 -20.18 22.32
CA HIS A 61 37.16 -19.60 22.41
C HIS A 61 36.78 -18.75 21.20
N ILE A 62 35.80 -19.20 20.41
CA ILE A 62 35.26 -18.44 19.28
C ILE A 62 34.37 -17.32 19.84
N SER A 63 34.70 -16.06 19.51
CA SER A 63 33.85 -14.93 19.88
C SER A 63 32.54 -14.92 19.08
N HIS A 64 31.49 -14.29 19.62
CA HIS A 64 30.18 -14.24 18.95
C HIS A 64 30.27 -13.59 17.56
N VAL A 65 31.03 -12.50 17.48
CA VAL A 65 31.25 -11.75 16.25
C VAL A 65 32.02 -12.59 15.23
N GLN A 66 32.98 -13.39 15.67
CA GLN A 66 33.73 -14.30 14.80
C GLN A 66 32.83 -15.41 14.26
N LEU A 67 31.96 -15.98 15.09
CA LEU A 67 30.97 -16.97 14.66
C LEU A 67 29.97 -16.39 13.65
N LEU A 68 29.44 -15.17 13.91
CA LEU A 68 28.60 -14.46 12.96
C LEU A 68 29.30 -14.27 11.60
N ASN A 69 30.56 -13.82 11.63
CA ASN A 69 31.35 -13.62 10.42
C ASN A 69 31.63 -14.94 9.68
N MET A 70 31.86 -16.06 10.38
CA MET A 70 32.03 -17.37 9.75
C MET A 70 30.74 -17.84 9.07
N LEU A 71 29.59 -17.72 9.74
CA LEU A 71 28.30 -18.12 9.20
C LEU A 71 27.93 -17.33 7.95
N VAL A 72 28.05 -16.00 7.97
CA VAL A 72 27.69 -15.17 6.81
C VAL A 72 28.65 -15.34 5.63
N ARG A 73 29.93 -15.66 5.88
CA ARG A 73 30.91 -15.99 4.82
C ARG A 73 30.58 -17.30 4.11
N ALA A 74 30.05 -18.29 4.83
CA ALA A 74 29.57 -19.54 4.22
C ALA A 74 28.41 -19.31 3.22
N VAL A 75 27.67 -18.20 3.38
CA VAL A 75 26.58 -17.79 2.48
C VAL A 75 27.05 -16.72 1.46
N GLY A 76 28.35 -16.41 1.38
CA GLY A 76 28.93 -15.51 0.39
C GLY A 76 29.05 -14.04 0.79
N TYR A 77 28.77 -13.67 2.05
CA TYR A 77 28.91 -12.28 2.53
C TYR A 77 30.28 -12.07 3.20
N ARG A 78 30.89 -10.89 2.98
CA ARG A 78 32.24 -10.57 3.53
C ARG A 78 32.31 -10.53 5.06
N ASN A 79 31.29 -9.95 5.70
CA ASN A 79 31.16 -9.87 7.16
C ASN A 79 29.69 -9.64 7.53
N PHE A 80 29.38 -9.71 8.83
CA PHE A 80 28.01 -9.60 9.31
C PHE A 80 27.37 -8.22 9.06
N GLN A 81 28.17 -7.15 9.10
CA GLN A 81 27.67 -5.80 8.79
C GLN A 81 27.24 -5.68 7.32
N HIS A 82 27.98 -6.30 6.40
CA HIS A 82 27.64 -6.37 4.98
C HIS A 82 26.35 -7.17 4.76
N TYR A 83 26.19 -8.31 5.42
CA TYR A 83 24.95 -9.09 5.39
C TYR A 83 23.75 -8.25 5.87
N ARG A 84 23.87 -7.59 7.03
CA ARG A 84 22.81 -6.71 7.56
C ARG A 84 22.50 -5.55 6.63
N ALA A 85 23.51 -4.90 6.07
CA ALA A 85 23.34 -3.77 5.16
C ALA A 85 22.60 -4.18 3.88
N GLN A 86 22.93 -5.34 3.30
CA GLN A 86 22.23 -5.87 2.13
C GLN A 86 20.78 -6.21 2.43
N PHE A 87 20.51 -6.90 3.54
CA PHE A 87 19.14 -7.25 3.93
C PHE A 87 18.29 -6.00 4.20
N ALA A 88 18.85 -4.99 4.88
CA ALA A 88 18.18 -3.71 5.10
C ALA A 88 17.96 -2.91 3.81
N ALA A 89 18.84 -3.06 2.81
CA ALA A 89 18.64 -2.48 1.49
C ALA A 89 17.50 -3.19 0.72
N GLN A 90 17.45 -4.52 0.80
CA GLN A 90 16.38 -5.31 0.19
C GLN A 90 15.01 -4.97 0.78
N GLU A 91 14.89 -4.86 2.10
CA GLU A 91 13.65 -4.49 2.77
C GLU A 91 13.19 -3.07 2.38
N ARG A 92 14.13 -2.12 2.26
CA ARG A 92 13.81 -0.77 1.76
C ARG A 92 13.30 -0.81 0.32
N LEU A 93 13.94 -1.61 -0.54
CA LEU A 93 13.52 -1.75 -1.93
C LEU A 93 12.13 -2.39 -2.03
N GLN A 94 11.85 -3.40 -1.19
CA GLN A 94 10.52 -4.02 -1.09
C GLN A 94 9.46 -3.04 -0.59
N ARG A 95 9.78 -2.16 0.38
CA ARG A 95 8.84 -1.14 0.85
C ARG A 95 8.53 -0.10 -0.22
N LEU A 96 9.51 0.26 -1.05
CA LEU A 96 9.32 1.16 -2.19
C LEU A 96 8.54 0.48 -3.33
N ALA A 97 8.71 -0.83 -3.50
CA ALA A 97 8.01 -1.62 -4.51
C ALA A 97 6.62 -2.10 -4.06
N ALA A 98 6.36 -2.15 -2.75
CA ALA A 98 5.07 -2.48 -2.21
C ALA A 98 4.08 -1.39 -2.63
N PRO A 99 2.95 -1.74 -3.27
CA PRO A 99 1.91 -0.75 -3.53
C PRO A 99 1.52 -0.14 -2.19
N GLU A 100 1.52 1.19 -2.09
CA GLU A 100 0.99 1.88 -0.92
C GLU A 100 -0.36 1.22 -0.59
N PRO A 101 -0.58 0.74 0.65
CA PRO A 101 -1.88 0.21 1.01
C PRO A 101 -2.88 1.31 0.70
N ALA A 102 -3.75 1.05 -0.30
CA ALA A 102 -4.81 1.96 -0.66
C ALA A 102 -5.48 2.39 0.63
N ALA A 103 -5.46 3.70 0.91
CA ALA A 103 -6.03 4.27 2.12
C ALA A 103 -7.34 3.55 2.47
N PRO A 104 -7.56 3.18 3.75
CA PRO A 104 -8.66 2.31 4.15
C PRO A 104 -9.94 2.76 3.47
N GLU A 105 -10.53 1.85 2.68
CA GLU A 105 -11.69 2.15 1.85
C GLU A 105 -12.79 2.72 2.74
N GLU A 106 -13.04 4.03 2.64
CA GLU A 106 -14.10 4.67 3.42
C GLU A 106 -15.41 3.92 3.15
N PRO A 107 -16.16 3.51 4.19
CA PRO A 107 -17.38 2.75 4.01
C PRO A 107 -18.37 3.56 3.18
N VAL A 108 -18.85 2.97 2.08
CA VAL A 108 -19.76 3.63 1.15
C VAL A 108 -21.16 3.71 1.74
N ASP A 109 -21.67 4.91 1.99
CA ASP A 109 -23.08 5.10 2.37
C ASP A 109 -23.99 4.98 1.13
N LEU A 110 -24.43 3.75 0.86
CA LEU A 110 -25.32 3.44 -0.26
C LEU A 110 -26.68 4.15 -0.16
N ARG A 111 -27.17 4.48 1.05
CA ARG A 111 -28.43 5.22 1.21
C ARG A 111 -28.28 6.64 0.67
N ARG A 112 -27.12 7.25 0.89
CA ARG A 112 -26.82 8.58 0.36
C ARG A 112 -26.66 8.55 -1.17
N VAL A 113 -26.05 7.50 -1.72
CA VAL A 113 -25.96 7.26 -3.17
C VAL A 113 -27.36 7.13 -3.79
N GLU A 114 -28.23 6.31 -3.20
CA GLU A 114 -29.61 6.14 -3.65
C GLU A 114 -30.38 7.46 -3.66
N ARG A 115 -30.26 8.25 -2.57
CA ARG A 115 -30.89 9.59 -2.48
C ARG A 115 -30.38 10.54 -3.56
N ALA A 116 -29.09 10.50 -3.88
CA ALA A 116 -28.54 11.28 -4.99
C ALA A 116 -29.10 10.80 -6.34
N ALA A 117 -29.12 9.49 -6.59
CA ALA A 117 -29.61 8.88 -7.84
C ALA A 117 -31.07 9.25 -8.17
N ARG A 118 -31.92 9.48 -7.17
CA ARG A 118 -33.32 9.93 -7.35
C ARG A 118 -33.48 11.32 -7.99
N HIS A 119 -32.41 12.12 -8.06
CA HIS A 119 -32.42 13.43 -8.71
C HIS A 119 -32.17 13.34 -10.23
N PHE A 120 -31.76 12.17 -10.71
CA PHE A 120 -31.51 11.89 -12.13
C PHE A 120 -32.75 11.29 -12.79
N GLY A 121 -33.08 11.82 -13.97
CA GLY A 121 -34.16 11.35 -14.81
C GLY A 121 -33.90 9.96 -15.41
N PRO A 122 -34.89 9.36 -16.09
CA PRO A 122 -34.75 8.04 -16.72
C PRO A 122 -33.64 8.00 -17.78
N ASP A 123 -33.33 9.14 -18.39
CA ASP A 123 -32.29 9.37 -19.39
C ASP A 123 -30.88 9.56 -18.80
N GLY A 124 -30.73 9.52 -17.47
CA GLY A 124 -29.44 9.68 -16.80
C GLY A 124 -28.99 11.14 -16.62
N LEU A 125 -29.83 12.11 -17.00
CA LEU A 125 -29.55 13.54 -16.82
C LEU A 125 -30.09 14.05 -15.50
N LEU A 126 -29.45 15.09 -14.95
CA LEU A 126 -29.88 15.68 -13.69
C LEU A 126 -31.19 16.44 -13.89
N ALA A 127 -32.30 15.85 -13.45
CA ALA A 127 -33.65 16.39 -13.65
C ALA A 127 -33.94 17.56 -12.73
N ARG A 128 -33.43 17.53 -11.50
CA ARG A 128 -33.60 18.59 -10.50
C ARG A 128 -32.35 18.79 -9.66
N TRP A 129 -32.13 20.03 -9.22
CA TRP A 129 -31.02 20.34 -8.32
C TRP A 129 -31.35 19.96 -6.87
N PRO A 130 -30.52 19.17 -6.17
CA PRO A 130 -30.78 18.82 -4.77
C PRO A 130 -30.72 20.06 -3.86
N GLY A 131 -31.59 20.13 -2.83
CA GLY A 131 -31.50 21.21 -1.82
C GLY A 131 -30.37 21.02 -0.80
N LYS A 132 -29.92 19.79 -0.56
CA LYS A 132 -28.88 19.47 0.43
C LYS A 132 -27.48 19.49 -0.20
N VAL A 133 -26.57 20.30 0.36
CA VAL A 133 -25.18 20.48 -0.14
C VAL A 133 -24.42 19.15 -0.29
N SER A 134 -24.59 18.20 0.62
CA SER A 134 -23.90 16.91 0.52
C SER A 134 -24.37 16.06 -0.67
N LEU A 135 -25.63 16.21 -1.10
CA LEU A 135 -26.16 15.57 -2.30
C LEU A 135 -25.79 16.37 -3.56
N GLN A 136 -25.78 17.71 -3.48
CA GLN A 136 -25.29 18.57 -4.56
C GLN A 136 -23.87 18.20 -4.96
N ARG A 137 -22.96 18.08 -3.98
CA ARG A 137 -21.57 17.68 -4.20
C ARG A 137 -21.46 16.31 -4.88
N LEU A 138 -22.28 15.33 -4.48
CA LEU A 138 -22.32 14.02 -5.13
C LEU A 138 -22.83 14.10 -6.58
N CYS A 139 -23.90 14.86 -6.83
CA CYS A 139 -24.42 15.02 -8.19
C CYS A 139 -23.43 15.76 -9.09
N LEU A 140 -22.64 16.68 -8.54
CA LEU A 140 -21.64 17.42 -9.29
C LEU A 140 -20.51 16.53 -9.83
N TRP A 141 -20.19 15.43 -9.15
CA TRP A 141 -19.22 14.44 -9.67
C TRP A 141 -19.69 13.80 -10.98
N TRP A 142 -21.00 13.62 -11.19
CA TRP A 142 -21.53 13.18 -12.47
C TRP A 142 -21.24 14.19 -13.57
N VAL A 143 -21.58 15.46 -13.32
CA VAL A 143 -21.33 16.56 -14.26
C VAL A 143 -19.83 16.69 -14.55
N TRP A 144 -18.99 16.65 -13.52
CA TRP A 144 -17.53 16.69 -13.66
C TRP A 144 -16.99 15.54 -14.51
N SER A 145 -17.54 14.32 -14.34
CA SER A 145 -17.10 13.14 -15.11
C SER A 145 -17.37 13.24 -16.61
N ARG A 146 -18.30 14.12 -17.01
CA ARG A 146 -18.68 14.38 -18.41
C ARG A 146 -17.84 15.48 -19.07
N LEU A 147 -17.14 16.30 -18.28
CA LEU A 147 -16.24 17.31 -18.81
C LEU A 147 -15.02 16.63 -19.45
N PRO A 148 -14.50 17.13 -20.59
CA PRO A 148 -13.31 16.57 -21.22
C PRO A 148 -12.09 16.71 -20.31
N ALA A 149 -11.37 15.60 -20.16
CA ALA A 149 -10.13 15.52 -19.39
C ALA A 149 -8.99 16.22 -20.12
N GLY A 150 -8.14 16.95 -19.38
CA GLY A 150 -6.88 17.49 -19.90
C GLY A 150 -7.00 18.56 -21.01
N GLN A 151 -8.20 19.06 -21.28
CA GLN A 151 -8.44 20.07 -22.33
C GLN A 151 -8.84 21.41 -21.72
N GLU A 152 -8.42 22.49 -22.39
CA GLU A 152 -8.96 23.83 -22.16
C GLU A 152 -10.28 23.99 -22.93
N LEU A 153 -11.31 24.39 -22.21
CA LEU A 153 -12.65 24.62 -22.73
C LEU A 153 -12.89 26.11 -22.85
N THR A 154 -13.40 26.54 -23.99
CA THR A 154 -14.00 27.87 -24.11
C THR A 154 -15.28 27.93 -23.27
N GLY A 155 -15.71 29.14 -22.90
CA GLY A 155 -16.98 29.35 -22.21
C GLY A 155 -18.16 28.63 -22.87
N THR A 156 -18.28 28.72 -24.20
CA THR A 156 -19.34 28.04 -24.97
C THR A 156 -19.27 26.52 -24.85
N ARG A 157 -18.08 25.91 -25.03
CA ARG A 157 -17.91 24.46 -24.89
C ARG A 157 -18.20 23.96 -23.47
N MET A 158 -17.85 24.77 -22.47
CA MET A 158 -18.19 24.49 -21.08
C MET A 158 -19.71 24.51 -20.89
N ASP A 159 -20.38 25.56 -21.36
CA ASP A 159 -21.82 25.71 -21.24
C ASP A 159 -22.58 24.58 -21.97
N ASP A 160 -22.13 24.18 -23.16
CA ASP A 160 -22.69 23.06 -23.92
C ASP A 160 -22.53 21.72 -23.19
N ALA A 161 -21.33 21.45 -22.64
CA ALA A 161 -21.07 20.25 -21.86
C ALA A 161 -21.94 20.19 -20.60
N LEU A 162 -22.16 21.34 -19.94
CA LEU A 162 -23.03 21.43 -18.77
C LEU A 162 -24.49 21.21 -19.16
N ARG A 163 -24.99 21.85 -20.23
CA ARG A 163 -26.36 21.65 -20.75
C ARG A 163 -26.64 20.18 -21.08
N ALA A 164 -25.65 19.47 -21.62
CA ALA A 164 -25.78 18.05 -21.91
C ALA A 164 -25.93 17.16 -20.65
N CYS A 165 -25.74 17.69 -19.43
CA CYS A 165 -25.79 16.93 -18.19
C CYS A 165 -27.07 17.14 -17.36
N HIS A 166 -27.96 18.08 -17.71
CA HIS A 166 -29.11 18.45 -16.87
C HIS A 166 -30.30 19.01 -17.66
N HIS A 167 -31.49 18.99 -17.04
CA HIS A 167 -32.73 19.52 -17.63
C HIS A 167 -33.26 20.81 -17.02
N PHE A 168 -32.80 21.20 -15.83
CA PHE A 168 -33.34 22.38 -15.14
C PHE A 168 -32.87 23.73 -15.71
N GLY A 169 -32.02 23.72 -16.76
CA GLY A 169 -31.65 24.89 -17.55
C GLY A 169 -30.59 25.82 -16.98
N ASP A 170 -30.16 25.65 -15.72
CA ASP A 170 -29.18 26.53 -15.07
C ASP A 170 -27.76 25.93 -15.06
N HIS A 171 -27.11 25.98 -16.22
CA HIS A 171 -25.71 25.63 -16.40
C HIS A 171 -24.75 26.59 -15.68
N ALA A 172 -25.13 27.86 -15.50
CA ALA A 172 -24.30 28.86 -14.84
C ALA A 172 -24.10 28.53 -13.36
N LEU A 173 -25.14 28.02 -12.69
CA LEU A 173 -25.07 27.47 -11.35
C LEU A 173 -24.05 26.34 -11.26
N LEU A 174 -24.14 25.33 -12.14
CA LEU A 174 -23.21 24.20 -12.16
C LEU A 174 -21.77 24.65 -12.35
N ARG A 175 -21.54 25.59 -13.28
CA ARG A 175 -20.22 26.17 -13.55
C ARG A 175 -19.64 26.85 -12.31
N ARG A 176 -20.46 27.64 -11.61
CA ARG A 176 -20.06 28.30 -10.36
C ARG A 176 -19.67 27.27 -9.30
N TRP A 177 -20.50 26.27 -9.05
CA TRP A 177 -20.22 25.23 -8.06
C TRP A 177 -18.96 24.40 -8.40
N LEU A 178 -18.73 24.09 -9.68
CA LEU A 178 -17.52 23.40 -10.11
C LEU A 178 -16.26 24.22 -9.80
N CYS A 179 -16.30 25.54 -10.01
CA CYS A 179 -15.20 26.43 -9.66
C CYS A 179 -15.05 26.61 -8.15
N ASP A 180 -16.14 26.86 -7.43
CA ASP A 180 -16.14 27.10 -5.98
C ASP A 180 -15.62 25.86 -5.21
N LEU A 181 -15.87 24.65 -5.73
CA LEU A 181 -15.36 23.39 -5.17
C LEU A 181 -14.01 22.96 -5.75
N GLY A 182 -13.37 23.78 -6.59
CA GLY A 182 -12.06 23.50 -7.18
C GLY A 182 -12.04 22.34 -8.20
N MET A 183 -13.19 21.84 -8.62
CA MET A 183 -13.35 20.75 -9.60
C MET A 183 -13.07 21.22 -11.04
N ALA A 184 -13.21 22.51 -11.29
CA ALA A 184 -12.79 23.16 -12.52
C ALA A 184 -12.13 24.51 -12.18
N THR A 185 -11.11 24.90 -12.94
CA THR A 185 -10.55 26.24 -12.86
C THR A 185 -11.09 27.10 -14.00
N ARG A 186 -11.08 28.41 -13.80
CA ARG A 186 -11.38 29.41 -14.82
C ARG A 186 -10.26 30.43 -14.88
N THR A 187 -9.96 30.96 -16.07
CA THR A 187 -9.07 32.12 -16.17
C THR A 187 -9.72 33.35 -15.52
N PRO A 188 -8.93 34.34 -15.06
CA PRO A 188 -9.46 35.59 -14.52
C PRO A 188 -10.41 36.30 -15.49
N ASP A 189 -10.10 36.24 -16.79
CA ASP A 189 -10.92 36.79 -17.88
C ASP A 189 -12.21 35.98 -18.13
N GLY A 190 -12.38 34.82 -17.49
CA GLY A 190 -13.57 33.95 -17.58
C GLY A 190 -13.78 33.26 -18.93
N ARG A 191 -12.81 33.39 -19.86
CA ARG A 191 -12.91 32.88 -21.25
C ARG A 191 -12.58 31.40 -21.37
N GLN A 192 -11.71 30.91 -20.50
CA GLN A 192 -11.20 29.55 -20.54
C GLN A 192 -11.47 28.85 -19.22
N TYR A 193 -11.84 27.57 -19.34
CA TYR A 193 -12.11 26.66 -18.25
C TYR A 193 -11.24 25.42 -18.41
N ARG A 194 -10.84 24.82 -17.30
CA ARG A 194 -10.11 23.56 -17.31
C ARG A 194 -10.64 22.64 -16.21
N ARG A 195 -10.88 21.37 -16.56
CA ARG A 195 -11.21 20.35 -15.57
C ARG A 195 -9.98 20.07 -14.70
N VAL A 196 -10.17 20.08 -13.38
CA VAL A 196 -9.13 19.67 -12.43
C VAL A 196 -9.31 18.18 -12.17
N GLU A 197 -8.27 17.40 -12.46
CA GLU A 197 -8.27 15.96 -12.18
C GLU A 197 -8.24 15.73 -10.67
N GLN A 198 -9.31 15.16 -10.13
CA GLN A 198 -9.45 14.84 -8.72
C GLN A 198 -9.94 13.41 -8.58
N ARG A 199 -9.54 12.74 -7.51
CA ARG A 199 -10.06 11.41 -7.17
C ARG A 199 -11.47 11.55 -6.60
N PRO A 200 -12.52 11.02 -7.26
CA PRO A 200 -13.86 11.05 -6.69
C PRO A 200 -13.92 10.19 -5.42
N PRO A 201 -14.72 10.58 -4.41
CA PRO A 201 -14.96 9.75 -3.24
C PRO A 201 -15.71 8.47 -3.64
N GLN A 202 -15.63 7.43 -2.79
CA GLN A 202 -16.21 6.12 -3.11
C GLN A 202 -17.72 6.17 -3.41
N GLU A 203 -18.47 6.97 -2.66
CA GLU A 203 -19.90 7.21 -2.93
C GLU A 203 -20.14 7.82 -4.31
N ALA A 204 -19.27 8.72 -4.77
CA ALA A 204 -19.39 9.31 -6.10
C ALA A 204 -19.09 8.24 -7.16
N LEU A 205 -18.07 7.41 -6.96
CA LEU A 205 -17.77 6.30 -7.88
C LEU A 205 -18.96 5.33 -7.99
N ALA A 206 -19.58 4.96 -6.87
CA ALA A 206 -20.78 4.12 -6.85
C ALA A 206 -21.96 4.77 -7.60
N LEU A 207 -22.18 6.08 -7.40
CA LEU A 207 -23.20 6.83 -8.15
C LEU A 207 -22.91 6.85 -9.66
N LEU A 208 -21.66 7.13 -10.04
CA LEU A 208 -21.23 7.17 -11.45
C LEU A 208 -21.44 5.82 -12.13
N GLN A 209 -21.09 4.71 -11.46
CA GLN A 209 -21.31 3.35 -11.95
C GLN A 209 -22.80 3.09 -12.16
N HIS A 210 -23.62 3.32 -11.13
CA HIS A 210 -25.06 3.14 -11.19
C HIS A 210 -25.73 3.91 -12.34
N LEU A 211 -25.33 5.17 -12.57
CA LEU A 211 -25.88 5.99 -13.65
C LEU A 211 -25.40 5.52 -15.03
N ARG A 212 -24.15 5.08 -15.18
CA ARG A 212 -23.64 4.48 -16.43
C ARG A 212 -24.37 3.19 -16.77
N ASP A 213 -24.68 2.36 -15.77
CA ASP A 213 -25.43 1.13 -15.98
C ASP A 213 -26.87 1.43 -16.41
N ARG A 214 -27.52 2.42 -15.79
CA ARG A 214 -28.83 2.92 -16.23
C ARG A 214 -28.83 3.36 -17.68
N GLU A 215 -27.84 4.14 -18.10
CA GLU A 215 -27.70 4.58 -19.50
C GLU A 215 -27.49 3.42 -20.47
N ARG A 216 -26.67 2.43 -20.09
CA ARG A 216 -26.45 1.22 -20.89
C ARG A 216 -27.74 0.42 -21.06
N HIS A 217 -28.54 0.30 -20.02
CA HIS A 217 -29.83 -0.39 -20.07
C HIS A 217 -30.91 0.41 -20.81
N ALA A 218 -30.86 1.74 -20.74
CA ALA A 218 -31.80 2.62 -21.45
C ALA A 218 -31.52 2.68 -22.96
N ARG A 219 -30.30 2.37 -23.42
CA ARG A 219 -29.99 2.12 -24.83
C ARG A 219 -30.49 0.72 -25.20
N PRO A 220 -31.62 0.54 -25.91
CA PRO A 220 -31.98 -0.77 -26.40
C PRO A 220 -30.86 -1.27 -27.33
N ALA A 221 -30.60 -2.58 -27.31
CA ALA A 221 -29.67 -3.26 -28.18
C ALA A 221 -30.06 -3.09 -29.66
N GLY A 222 -29.78 -1.92 -30.23
CA GLY A 222 -30.02 -1.59 -31.63
C GLY A 222 -28.92 -2.16 -32.53
N HIS A 223 -28.81 -3.49 -32.58
CA HIS A 223 -28.17 -4.19 -33.70
C HIS A 223 -28.42 -5.71 -33.66
N THR A 224 -29.67 -6.15 -33.89
CA THR A 224 -29.86 -7.45 -34.55
C THR A 224 -29.79 -7.18 -36.05
N ARG A 225 -28.65 -7.56 -36.64
CA ARG A 225 -28.35 -7.50 -38.07
C ARG A 225 -29.48 -8.22 -38.82
N GLN A 226 -30.24 -7.48 -39.62
CA GLN A 226 -31.25 -8.03 -40.53
C GLN A 226 -30.50 -8.83 -41.61
N ALA A 227 -30.32 -10.13 -41.39
CA ALA A 227 -29.90 -11.08 -42.41
C ALA A 227 -31.17 -11.69 -43.02
N GLY A 228 -31.72 -11.00 -44.02
CA GLY A 228 -32.71 -11.53 -44.95
C GLY A 228 -32.54 -10.76 -46.26
N HIS A 229 -32.59 -11.35 -47.44
CA HIS A 229 -33.10 -12.64 -47.85
C HIS A 229 -32.53 -12.88 -49.25
N GLY A 230 -31.63 -13.85 -49.43
CA GLY A 230 -31.23 -14.34 -50.74
C GLY A 230 -32.01 -15.62 -51.01
N VAL A 231 -33.18 -15.52 -51.65
CA VAL A 231 -33.99 -16.68 -52.06
C VAL A 231 -34.57 -16.41 -53.46
N THR A 232 -33.89 -17.02 -54.44
CA THR A 232 -34.37 -17.66 -55.68
C THR A 232 -35.56 -17.07 -56.45
N ALA A 233 -35.31 -16.69 -57.71
CA ALA A 233 -36.29 -16.77 -58.79
C ALA A 233 -35.70 -17.60 -59.94
N ALA A 234 -36.51 -18.54 -60.42
CA ALA A 234 -36.28 -19.44 -61.55
C ALA A 234 -36.52 -18.75 -62.90
#